data_AF-A0A965PS51-F1
#
_entry.id   AF-A0A965PS51-F1
#
_cell.length_a   1.000
_cell.length_b   1.000
_cell.length_c   1.000
_cell.angle_alpha   90.00
_cell.angle_beta   90.00
_cell.angle_gamma   90.00
#
_symmetry.space_group_name_H-M   'P 1'
#
loop_
_entity.id
_entity.type
_entity.pdbx_description
1 polymer ?
#
loop_
_entity_poly.entity_id
_entity_poly.type
_entity_poly.pdbx_seq_one_letter_code
_entity_poly.pdbx_strand_id
1 'polypeptide(L)'
;MPEIKAIGRAGAVSIGAPELFNFLRIASQAYPDFNYEMRKAAEEVAQVIVDSAKVNAAGQPKHGPTVRGSSGLSQAQAVVNKLRARRDRIPTIKLDHNGPFVSASRPNRKRKTKAKAGDVFFGAEFGGRRRPTTMQFLRHRGRQGYFFWQAVRDNKSFIAKAYSEKIDLVLKKLAAEAG
;
A
#
# COMPACT_ATOMS: atom_id res chain seq x y z
N MET A 1 -3.14 18.33 -16.93
CA MET A 1 -2.84 17.03 -16.27
C MET A 1 -4.09 16.60 -15.52
N PRO A 2 -4.69 15.44 -15.81
CA PRO A 2 -5.88 14.97 -15.08
C PRO A 2 -5.56 14.82 -13.58
N GLU A 3 -6.50 15.21 -12.72
CA GLU A 3 -6.32 15.17 -11.27
C GLU A 3 -6.26 13.72 -10.76
N ILE A 4 -5.07 13.23 -10.43
CA ILE A 4 -4.89 11.88 -9.88
C ILE A 4 -5.36 11.83 -8.44
N LYS A 5 -6.36 10.98 -8.18
CA LYS A 5 -6.92 10.75 -6.85
C LYS A 5 -6.60 9.34 -6.37
N ALA A 6 -6.27 9.23 -5.09
CA ALA A 6 -6.29 7.95 -4.39
C ALA A 6 -7.76 7.62 -4.07
N ILE A 7 -8.28 6.55 -4.65
CA ILE A 7 -9.65 6.08 -4.51
C ILE A 7 -9.60 4.74 -3.78
N GLY A 8 -10.33 4.55 -2.70
CA GLY A 8 -10.25 3.29 -1.94
C GLY A 8 -11.10 3.22 -0.68
N ARG A 9 -11.24 2.01 -0.15
CA ARG A 9 -11.85 1.70 1.17
C ARG A 9 -10.76 1.20 2.12
N ALA A 10 -11.03 1.16 3.42
CA ALA A 10 -10.15 0.93 4.59
C ALA A 10 -9.19 -0.31 4.59
N GLY A 11 -8.51 -0.60 3.48
CA GLY A 11 -7.64 -1.76 3.27
C GLY A 11 -7.22 -2.00 1.81
N ALA A 12 -7.73 -1.22 0.86
CA ALA A 12 -7.31 -1.24 -0.55
C ALA A 12 -7.36 0.18 -1.12
N VAL A 13 -6.24 0.60 -1.73
CA VAL A 13 -6.12 1.92 -2.38
C VAL A 13 -5.75 1.71 -3.84
N SER A 14 -6.51 2.38 -4.69
CA SER A 14 -6.43 2.40 -6.14
C SER A 14 -6.11 3.82 -6.58
N ILE A 15 -5.07 4.03 -7.40
CA ILE A 15 -4.65 5.36 -7.82
C ILE A 15 -5.06 5.58 -9.28
N GLY A 16 -5.90 6.59 -9.57
CA GLY A 16 -6.38 6.84 -10.93
C GLY A 16 -7.35 8.01 -11.08
N ALA A 17 -7.80 8.25 -12.32
CA ALA A 17 -8.80 9.25 -12.69
C ALA A 17 -10.02 8.57 -13.37
N PRO A 18 -11.23 9.17 -13.35
CA PRO A 18 -12.41 8.57 -13.99
C PRO A 18 -12.25 8.29 -15.49
N GLU A 19 -11.68 9.23 -16.25
CA GLU A 19 -11.46 9.11 -17.70
C GLU A 19 -10.50 7.98 -18.06
N LEU A 20 -9.50 7.74 -17.22
CA LEU A 20 -8.56 6.63 -17.35
C LEU A 20 -9.30 5.29 -17.36
N PHE A 21 -10.34 5.09 -16.55
CA PHE A 21 -11.06 3.82 -16.53
C PHE A 21 -11.79 3.54 -17.85
N ASN A 22 -12.36 4.57 -18.47
CA ASN A 22 -13.00 4.43 -19.79
C ASN A 22 -11.98 4.10 -20.87
N PHE A 23 -10.83 4.78 -20.86
CA PHE A 23 -9.73 4.49 -21.77
C PHE A 23 -9.21 3.05 -21.60
N LEU A 24 -8.89 2.63 -20.37
CA LEU A 24 -8.42 1.27 -20.08
C LEU A 24 -9.45 0.20 -20.51
N ARG A 25 -10.75 0.51 -20.39
CA ARG A 25 -11.82 -0.37 -20.87
C ARG A 25 -11.78 -0.51 -22.40
N ILE A 26 -11.70 0.59 -23.13
CA ILE A 26 -11.64 0.58 -24.60
C ILE A 26 -10.39 -0.15 -25.09
N ALA A 27 -9.22 0.17 -24.53
CA ALA A 27 -7.96 -0.51 -24.87
C ALA A 27 -8.03 -2.03 -24.60
N SER A 28 -8.68 -2.45 -23.51
CA SER A 28 -8.88 -3.86 -23.21
C SER A 28 -9.83 -4.59 -24.17
N GLN A 29 -10.69 -3.86 -24.87
CA GLN A 29 -11.56 -4.42 -25.91
C GLN A 29 -10.82 -4.51 -27.26
N ALA A 30 -9.92 -3.57 -27.53
CA ALA A 30 -9.12 -3.54 -28.76
C ALA A 30 -8.02 -4.61 -28.77
N TYR A 31 -7.40 -4.89 -27.62
CA TYR A 31 -6.26 -5.80 -27.51
C TYR A 31 -6.51 -6.88 -26.43
N PRO A 32 -6.60 -8.17 -26.79
CA PRO A 32 -6.87 -9.27 -25.84
C PRO A 32 -5.87 -9.36 -24.68
N ASP A 33 -4.57 -9.18 -24.97
CA ASP A 33 -3.50 -9.31 -23.98
C ASP A 33 -3.24 -8.05 -23.15
N PHE A 34 -3.92 -6.94 -23.47
CA PHE A 34 -3.75 -5.67 -22.76
C PHE A 34 -3.98 -5.79 -21.26
N ASN A 35 -5.04 -6.50 -20.85
CA ASN A 35 -5.34 -6.66 -19.44
C ASN A 35 -4.23 -7.39 -18.67
N TYR A 36 -3.57 -8.35 -19.31
CA TYR A 36 -2.50 -9.13 -18.68
C TYR A 36 -1.25 -8.27 -18.50
N GLU A 37 -0.81 -7.59 -19.56
CA GLU A 37 0.38 -6.74 -19.53
C GLU A 37 0.17 -5.50 -18.65
N MET A 38 -1.00 -4.87 -18.71
CA MET A 38 -1.34 -3.75 -17.82
C MET A 38 -1.34 -4.14 -16.34
N ARG A 39 -1.77 -5.35 -15.99
CA ARG A 39 -1.76 -5.82 -14.60
C ARG A 39 -0.35 -5.97 -14.04
N LYS A 40 0.62 -6.40 -14.86
CA LYS A 40 2.04 -6.46 -14.49
C LYS A 40 2.62 -5.06 -14.35
N ALA A 41 2.39 -4.21 -15.34
CA ALA A 41 2.84 -2.83 -15.34
C ALA A 41 2.34 -2.04 -14.11
N ALA A 42 1.06 -2.17 -13.77
CA ALA A 42 0.48 -1.53 -12.60
C ALA A 42 1.04 -2.09 -11.27
N GLU A 43 1.32 -3.40 -11.22
CA GLU A 43 1.97 -4.03 -10.06
C GLU A 43 3.36 -3.45 -9.83
N GLU A 44 4.17 -3.26 -10.88
CA GLU A 44 5.50 -2.66 -10.78
C GLU A 44 5.46 -1.25 -10.18
N VAL A 45 4.55 -0.39 -10.66
CA VAL A 45 4.37 0.96 -10.11
C VAL A 45 3.93 0.90 -8.64
N ALA A 46 2.98 0.01 -8.31
CA ALA A 46 2.52 -0.16 -6.93
C ALA A 46 3.63 -0.70 -6.01
N GLN A 47 4.53 -1.53 -6.53
CA GLN A 47 5.63 -2.13 -5.77
C GLN A 47 6.63 -1.06 -5.29
N VAL A 48 6.95 -0.07 -6.13
CA VAL A 48 7.80 1.06 -5.74
C VAL A 48 7.23 1.81 -4.53
N ILE A 49 5.92 2.03 -4.51
CA ILE A 49 5.25 2.70 -3.39
C ILE A 49 5.30 1.82 -2.13
N VAL A 50 5.11 0.50 -2.26
CA VAL A 50 5.24 -0.44 -1.14
C VAL A 50 6.64 -0.40 -0.55
N ASP A 51 7.67 -0.34 -1.39
CA ASP A 51 9.05 -0.29 -0.93
C ASP A 51 9.39 1.05 -0.28
N SER A 52 8.90 2.17 -0.82
CA SER A 52 8.96 3.47 -0.14
C SER A 52 8.23 3.45 1.20
N ALA A 53 7.07 2.80 1.30
CA ALA A 53 6.37 2.64 2.58
C ALA A 53 7.17 1.80 3.58
N LYS A 54 7.89 0.77 3.14
CA LYS A 54 8.79 -0.03 4.02
C LYS A 54 9.94 0.83 4.56
N VAL A 55 10.54 1.67 3.71
CA VAL A 55 11.59 2.61 4.11
C VAL A 55 11.05 3.58 5.17
N ASN A 56 9.89 4.19 4.92
CA ASN A 56 9.26 5.12 5.87
C ASN A 56 8.89 4.44 7.19
N ALA A 57 8.41 3.19 7.15
CA ALA A 57 8.10 2.40 8.33
C ALA A 57 9.35 2.06 9.15
N ALA A 58 10.48 1.81 8.48
CA ALA A 58 11.75 1.55 9.14
C ALA A 58 12.32 2.75 9.90
N GLY A 59 12.02 3.96 9.43
CA GLY A 59 12.33 5.19 10.17
C GLY A 59 11.46 5.44 11.40
N GLN A 60 10.40 4.65 11.63
CA GLN A 60 9.52 4.87 12.78
C GLN A 60 10.11 4.28 14.06
N PRO A 61 9.97 5.00 15.20
CA PRO A 61 10.52 4.54 16.46
C PRO A 61 9.88 3.21 16.88
N LYS A 62 10.69 2.36 17.49
CA LYS A 62 10.22 1.13 18.11
C LYS A 62 9.18 1.45 19.18
N HIS A 63 8.14 0.62 19.25
CA HIS A 63 7.14 0.77 20.28
C HIS A 63 7.55 0.02 21.57
N GLY A 64 7.63 0.73 22.68
CA GLY A 64 7.89 0.18 24.02
C GLY A 64 9.38 -0.03 24.31
N PRO A 65 9.72 -0.41 25.56
CA PRO A 65 11.11 -0.60 25.99
C PRO A 65 11.77 -1.75 25.22
N THR A 66 13.08 -1.63 25.00
CA THR A 66 13.87 -2.73 24.43
C THR A 66 14.06 -3.81 25.47
N VAL A 67 13.50 -4.99 25.20
CA VAL A 67 13.61 -6.19 26.04
C VAL A 67 14.43 -7.25 25.30
N ARG A 68 15.18 -8.08 26.05
CA ARG A 68 15.93 -9.22 25.51
C ARG A 68 14.99 -10.14 24.74
N GLY A 69 15.34 -10.46 23.48
CA GLY A 69 14.50 -11.27 22.59
C GLY A 69 13.34 -10.52 21.91
N SER A 70 13.24 -9.20 22.07
CA SER A 70 12.33 -8.40 21.24
C SER A 70 12.83 -8.33 19.80
N SER A 71 11.91 -8.38 18.83
CA SER A 71 12.24 -8.33 17.40
C SER A 71 12.91 -7.03 16.95
N GLY A 72 13.04 -6.02 17.82
CA GLY A 72 13.56 -4.70 17.46
C GLY A 72 12.61 -3.85 16.59
N LEU A 73 11.67 -4.49 15.89
CA LEU A 73 10.78 -3.85 14.93
C LEU A 73 9.72 -2.93 15.57
N SER A 74 9.43 -1.82 14.90
CA SER A 74 8.27 -0.99 15.18
C SER A 74 6.96 -1.70 14.75
N GLN A 75 5.82 -1.27 15.29
CA GLN A 75 4.52 -1.77 14.84
C GLN A 75 4.30 -1.43 13.35
N ALA A 76 4.79 -0.29 12.89
CA ALA A 76 4.75 0.10 11.47
C ALA A 76 5.53 -0.90 10.61
N GLN A 77 6.75 -1.30 11.00
CA GLN A 77 7.53 -2.32 10.28
C GLN A 77 6.84 -3.68 10.26
N ALA A 78 6.23 -4.11 11.37
CA ALA A 78 5.52 -5.39 11.40
C ALA A 78 4.29 -5.41 10.48
N VAL A 79 3.57 -4.28 10.37
CA VAL A 79 2.37 -4.15 9.54
C VAL A 79 2.72 -3.89 8.07
N VAL A 80 3.73 -3.08 7.76
CA VAL A 80 4.12 -2.75 6.38
C VAL A 80 4.54 -4.00 5.60
N ASN A 81 5.12 -4.99 6.28
CA ASN A 81 5.47 -6.29 5.68
C ASN A 81 4.24 -7.10 5.23
N LYS A 82 3.03 -6.69 5.61
CA LYS A 82 1.76 -7.25 5.17
C LYS A 82 1.11 -6.45 4.03
N LEU A 83 1.72 -5.33 3.61
CA LEU A 83 1.34 -4.65 2.38
C LEU A 83 1.92 -5.37 1.18
N ARG A 84 1.09 -5.51 0.14
CA ARG A 84 1.49 -6.08 -1.14
C ARG A 84 0.93 -5.26 -2.29
N ALA A 85 1.74 -5.10 -3.34
CA ALA A 85 1.24 -4.70 -4.64
C ALA A 85 0.32 -5.80 -5.18
N ARG A 86 -0.78 -5.40 -5.82
CA ARG A 86 -1.73 -6.33 -6.45
C ARG A 86 -1.64 -6.13 -7.96
N ARG A 87 -1.63 -7.26 -8.69
CA ARG A 87 -1.96 -7.30 -10.12
C ARG A 87 -3.40 -6.86 -10.35
N ASP A 88 -3.56 -5.59 -10.69
CA ASP A 88 -4.82 -4.99 -11.09
C ASP A 88 -4.56 -4.05 -12.27
N ARG A 89 -5.59 -3.62 -12.99
CA ARG A 89 -5.40 -2.75 -14.18
C ARG A 89 -4.85 -1.36 -13.83
N ILE A 90 -4.95 -0.99 -12.56
CA ILE A 90 -4.46 0.26 -11.99
C ILE A 90 -3.55 -0.04 -10.79
N PRO A 91 -2.57 0.82 -10.48
CA PRO A 91 -1.67 0.60 -9.35
C PRO A 91 -2.48 0.46 -8.07
N THR A 92 -2.46 -0.75 -7.51
CA THR A 92 -3.31 -1.11 -6.37
C THR A 92 -2.46 -1.76 -5.29
N ILE A 93 -2.56 -1.22 -4.07
CA ILE A 93 -1.88 -1.75 -2.89
C ILE A 93 -2.94 -2.27 -1.93
N LYS A 94 -2.70 -3.48 -1.42
CA LYS A 94 -3.60 -4.14 -0.49
C LYS A 94 -2.84 -4.56 0.76
N LEU A 95 -3.47 -4.33 1.91
CA LEU A 95 -3.06 -4.96 3.15
C LEU A 95 -3.61 -6.39 3.22
N ASP A 96 -2.78 -7.35 3.63
CA ASP A 96 -3.27 -8.64 4.12
C ASP A 96 -3.99 -8.45 5.48
N HIS A 97 -5.20 -7.90 5.40
CA HIS A 97 -5.98 -7.44 6.55
C HIS A 97 -6.24 -8.55 7.56
N ASN A 98 -6.50 -9.78 7.08
CA ASN A 98 -6.79 -10.94 7.92
C ASN A 98 -5.51 -11.69 8.36
N GLY A 99 -4.35 -11.30 7.85
CA GLY A 99 -3.08 -11.89 8.24
C GLY A 99 -2.79 -11.69 9.73
N PRO A 100 -2.14 -12.66 10.40
CA PRO A 100 -1.82 -12.54 11.81
C PRO A 100 -0.80 -11.41 12.03
N PHE A 101 -1.06 -10.58 13.04
CA PHE A 101 -0.07 -9.64 13.56
C PHE A 101 0.91 -10.38 14.48
N VAL A 102 2.20 -10.34 14.14
CA VAL A 102 3.25 -10.99 14.91
C VAL A 102 3.72 -10.06 16.02
N SER A 103 3.56 -10.50 17.28
CA SER A 103 3.99 -9.78 18.47
C SER A 103 4.82 -10.70 19.34
N ALA A 104 6.05 -10.30 19.64
CA ALA A 104 6.96 -11.08 20.50
C ALA A 104 6.48 -11.09 21.96
N SER A 105 6.08 -9.94 22.49
CA SER A 105 5.64 -9.81 23.89
C SER A 105 4.29 -10.47 24.18
N ARG A 106 3.36 -10.43 23.22
CA ARG A 106 2.03 -11.02 23.36
C ARG A 106 1.64 -11.75 22.08
N PRO A 107 2.19 -12.96 21.83
CA PRO A 107 1.93 -13.71 20.61
C PRO A 107 0.46 -14.13 20.52
N ASN A 108 -0.04 -14.27 19.29
CA ASN A 108 -1.42 -14.66 19.02
C ASN A 108 -1.80 -15.99 19.68
N ARG A 109 -0.88 -16.94 19.86
CA ARG A 109 -1.14 -18.20 20.59
C ARG A 109 -1.71 -17.97 21.99
N LYS A 110 -1.26 -16.93 22.71
CA LYS A 110 -1.69 -16.59 24.07
C LYS A 110 -2.95 -15.70 24.14
N ARG A 111 -3.53 -15.30 23.01
CA ARG A 111 -4.70 -14.41 22.95
C ARG A 111 -5.99 -15.19 22.71
N LYS A 112 -7.07 -14.82 23.40
CA LYS A 112 -8.44 -15.28 23.09
C LYS A 112 -8.87 -14.76 21.71
N THR A 113 -8.78 -13.45 21.51
CA THR A 113 -8.97 -12.79 20.20
C THR A 113 -7.62 -12.56 19.55
N LYS A 114 -7.40 -13.17 18.38
CA LYS A 114 -6.15 -13.02 17.63
C LYS A 114 -6.09 -11.62 17.03
N ALA A 115 -4.95 -10.94 17.18
CA ALA A 115 -4.76 -9.66 16.51
C ALA A 115 -4.37 -9.88 15.05
N LYS A 116 -5.03 -9.16 14.18
CA LYS A 116 -4.79 -9.16 12.74
C LYS A 116 -4.00 -7.90 12.34
N ALA A 117 -3.38 -7.94 11.18
CA ALA A 117 -2.66 -6.78 10.64
C ALA A 117 -3.61 -5.59 10.43
N GLY A 118 -4.86 -5.85 10.00
CA GLY A 118 -5.88 -4.82 9.85
C GLY A 118 -6.23 -4.08 11.14
N ASP A 119 -6.30 -4.79 12.26
CA ASP A 119 -6.61 -4.22 13.58
C ASP A 119 -5.53 -3.23 14.05
N VAL A 120 -4.28 -3.46 13.62
CA VAL A 120 -3.11 -2.67 14.03
C VAL A 120 -2.77 -1.59 13.01
N PHE A 121 -3.06 -1.80 11.73
CA PHE A 121 -2.64 -0.95 10.62
C PHE A 121 -2.95 0.53 10.86
N PHE A 122 -4.20 0.87 11.17
CA PHE A 122 -4.60 2.28 11.33
C PHE A 122 -3.93 2.96 12.52
N GLY A 123 -3.76 2.25 13.63
CA GLY A 123 -3.05 2.79 14.79
C GLY A 123 -1.55 2.96 14.52
N ALA A 124 -0.94 2.03 13.78
CA ALA A 124 0.46 2.15 13.37
C ALA A 124 0.67 3.27 12.33
N GLU A 125 -0.28 3.43 11.40
CA GLU A 125 -0.20 4.40 10.30
C GLU A 125 -0.55 5.81 10.74
N PHE A 126 -1.54 6.00 11.61
CA PHE A 126 -2.00 7.34 11.99
C PHE A 126 -1.71 7.71 13.43
N GLY A 127 -1.25 6.77 14.27
CA GLY A 127 -1.12 6.99 15.69
C GLY A 127 -2.46 7.04 16.42
N GLY A 128 -2.39 7.30 17.73
CA GLY A 128 -3.52 7.40 18.64
C GLY A 128 -3.19 8.33 19.82
N ARG A 129 -3.41 7.83 21.04
CA ARG A 129 -3.20 8.53 22.33
C ARG A 129 -4.26 9.59 22.69
N ARG A 130 -5.42 9.62 22.00
CA ARG A 130 -6.59 10.40 22.44
C ARG A 130 -7.38 9.69 23.54
N ARG A 131 -7.37 8.36 23.54
CA ARG A 131 -8.06 7.51 24.51
C ARG A 131 -7.07 6.56 25.19
N PRO A 132 -7.31 6.15 26.45
CA PRO A 132 -6.46 5.18 27.15
C PRO A 132 -6.22 3.89 26.36
N THR A 133 -7.21 3.45 25.58
CA THR A 133 -7.17 2.24 24.73
C THR A 133 -6.33 2.37 23.45
N THR A 134 -5.77 3.56 23.17
CA THR A 134 -4.94 3.86 21.98
C THR A 134 -3.56 4.37 22.35
N MET A 135 -3.17 4.22 23.62
CA MET A 135 -1.87 4.66 24.14
C MET A 135 -0.70 3.82 23.64
N GLN A 136 -0.99 2.63 23.09
CA GLN A 136 -0.05 1.70 22.45
C GLN A 136 0.38 2.11 21.03
N PHE A 137 -0.06 3.27 20.55
CA PHE A 137 0.29 3.80 19.24
C PHE A 137 1.05 5.12 19.39
N LEU A 138 1.78 5.51 18.35
CA LEU A 138 2.45 6.81 18.32
C LEU A 138 1.43 7.97 18.44
N ARG A 139 1.88 9.18 18.75
CA ARG A 139 0.97 10.33 18.88
C ARG A 139 0.32 10.65 17.53
N HIS A 140 -0.99 10.80 17.48
CA HIS A 140 -1.68 11.14 16.24
C HIS A 140 -1.13 12.42 15.58
N ARG A 141 -0.85 12.37 14.26
CA ARG A 141 -0.31 13.48 13.44
C ARG A 141 -1.33 14.04 12.43
N GLY A 142 -2.63 13.90 12.70
CA GLY A 142 -3.68 14.33 11.79
C GLY A 142 -3.76 13.45 10.54
N ARG A 143 -3.95 14.06 9.37
CA ARG A 143 -4.16 13.34 8.10
C ARG A 143 -2.86 12.87 7.44
N GLN A 144 -1.69 13.09 8.04
CA GLN A 144 -0.40 12.82 7.39
C GLN A 144 -0.06 11.33 7.26
N GLY A 145 -0.46 10.52 8.24
CA GLY A 145 0.05 9.16 8.32
C GLY A 145 1.55 9.12 8.61
N TYR A 146 2.09 7.93 8.81
CA TYR A 146 3.47 7.71 9.24
C TYR A 146 4.33 7.07 8.15
N PHE A 147 3.78 6.10 7.41
CA PHE A 147 4.57 5.36 6.44
C PHE A 147 3.85 5.23 5.10
N PHE A 148 2.65 4.67 5.08
CA PHE A 148 1.98 4.31 3.82
C PHE A 148 1.44 5.53 3.09
N TRP A 149 0.63 6.37 3.75
CA TRP A 149 0.05 7.55 3.11
C TRP A 149 1.06 8.67 2.90
N GLN A 150 2.15 8.67 3.66
CA GLN A 150 3.31 9.51 3.40
C GLN A 150 3.99 9.07 2.10
N ALA A 151 4.27 7.76 1.95
CA ALA A 151 4.86 7.22 0.71
C ALA A 151 3.99 7.50 -0.52
N VAL A 152 2.67 7.30 -0.45
CA VAL A 152 1.75 7.62 -1.56
C VAL A 152 1.83 9.10 -1.96
N ARG A 153 1.97 10.01 -0.99
CA ARG A 153 2.06 11.45 -1.26
C ARG A 153 3.38 11.85 -1.86
N ASP A 154 4.47 11.39 -1.28
CA ASP A 154 5.83 11.70 -1.74
C ASP A 154 6.05 11.19 -3.17
N ASN A 155 5.39 10.09 -3.53
CA ASN A 155 5.46 9.49 -4.86
C ASN A 155 4.35 9.95 -5.82
N LYS A 156 3.52 10.95 -5.49
CA LYS A 156 2.35 11.31 -6.30
C LYS A 156 2.71 11.63 -7.77
N SER A 157 3.76 12.41 -7.99
CA SER A 157 4.25 12.76 -9.33
C SER A 157 4.86 11.56 -10.05
N PHE A 158 5.63 10.74 -9.33
CA PHE A 158 6.20 9.51 -9.85
C PHE A 158 5.11 8.55 -10.35
N ILE A 159 4.05 8.33 -9.56
CA ILE A 159 2.96 7.43 -9.92
C ILE A 159 2.30 7.88 -11.22
N ALA A 160 2.06 9.18 -11.36
CA ALA A 160 1.47 9.76 -12.56
C ALA A 160 2.30 9.43 -13.81
N LYS A 161 3.59 9.76 -13.75
CA LYS A 161 4.53 9.64 -14.87
C LYS A 161 4.83 8.19 -15.20
N ALA A 162 5.21 7.39 -14.20
CA ALA A 162 5.57 5.99 -14.40
C ALA A 162 4.38 5.18 -14.95
N TYR A 163 3.17 5.45 -14.46
CA TYR A 163 2.00 4.73 -14.93
C TYR A 163 1.58 5.14 -16.35
N SER A 164 1.65 6.43 -16.71
CA SER A 164 1.41 6.85 -18.10
C SER A 164 2.42 6.25 -19.06
N GLU A 165 3.71 6.26 -18.70
CA GLU A 165 4.77 5.66 -19.53
C GLU A 165 4.54 4.15 -19.72
N LYS A 166 4.10 3.45 -18.67
CA LYS A 166 3.80 2.02 -18.75
C LYS A 166 2.59 1.71 -19.63
N ILE A 167 1.55 2.55 -19.61
CA ILE A 167 0.42 2.43 -20.54
C ILE A 167 0.92 2.53 -21.98
N ASP A 168 1.71 3.55 -22.30
CA ASP A 168 2.22 3.77 -23.65
C ASP A 168 3.12 2.61 -24.11
N LEU A 169 3.96 2.09 -23.22
CA LEU A 169 4.81 0.92 -23.51
C LEU A 169 4.00 -0.34 -23.81
N VAL A 170 2.96 -0.61 -23.02
CA VAL A 170 2.08 -1.76 -23.25
C VAL A 170 1.35 -1.62 -24.59
N LEU A 171 0.83 -0.44 -24.91
CA LEU A 171 0.17 -0.19 -26.19
C LEU A 171 1.13 -0.35 -27.37
N LYS A 172 2.34 0.21 -27.29
CA LYS A 172 3.35 0.07 -28.35
C LYS A 172 3.74 -1.39 -28.58
N LYS A 173 3.91 -2.16 -27.49
CA LYS A 173 4.23 -3.58 -27.57
C LYS A 173 3.12 -4.36 -28.29
N LEU A 174 1.87 -4.15 -27.89
CA LEU A 174 0.73 -4.85 -28.49
C LEU A 174 0.46 -4.44 -29.93
N ALA A 175 0.69 -3.16 -30.27
CA ALA A 175 0.59 -2.70 -31.65
C ALA A 175 1.67 -3.32 -32.56
N ALA A 176 2.89 -3.53 -32.04
CA ALA A 176 3.97 -4.20 -32.77
C ALA A 176 3.76 -5.71 -32.92
N GLU A 177 3.03 -6.34 -31.99
CA GLU A 177 2.69 -7.77 -32.06
C GLU A 177 1.46 -8.05 -32.96
N ALA A 178 0.65 -7.03 -33.25
CA ALA A 178 -0.58 -7.13 -34.06
C ALA A 178 -0.41 -6.74 -35.54
N GLY A 179 0.71 -6.11 -35.90
CA GLY A 179 1.08 -5.76 -37.28
C GLY A 179 2.07 -6.74 -37.87
#